data_AF-A0A7K1NTN8-F1
#
_entry.id   AF-A0A7K1NTN8-F1
#
_cell.length_a   1.000
_cell.length_b   1.000
_cell.length_c   1.000
_cell.angle_alpha   90.00
_cell.angle_beta   90.00
_cell.angle_gamma   90.00
#
_symmetry.space_group_name_H-M   'P 1'
#
loop_
_entity.id
_entity.type
_entity.pdbx_description
1 polymer ?
#
loop_
_entity_poly.entity_id
_entity_poly.type
_entity_poly.pdbx_seq_one_letter_code
_entity_poly.pdbx_strand_id
1 'polypeptide(L)'
;MRTSGKTESGRPSGFARSAGVLTTAAVLLLAPGIAEAAFTAGATGQMNAATLSLAQPVGTVAASSCNGRDLTITFTNYGYVPRASAFRVEIFRDPTDTAPQFVVDRAQNDLSPITVRVSGGRAPRPYNVRGLYPTVGGNTWIGQPLPGTTVAC
;
A
#
# COMPACT_ATOMS: atom_id res chain seq x y z
N MET A 1 25.37 -56.40 -29.38
CA MET A 1 24.02 -56.76 -28.88
C MET A 1 23.78 -55.97 -27.60
N ARG A 2 22.89 -54.97 -27.62
CA ARG A 2 21.52 -55.00 -27.02
C ARG A 2 21.56 -55.22 -25.49
N THR A 3 20.99 -54.42 -24.59
CA THR A 3 19.91 -53.40 -24.67
C THR A 3 19.79 -52.63 -23.34
N SER A 4 19.39 -51.36 -23.45
CA SER A 4 18.66 -50.46 -22.54
C SER A 4 18.45 -50.79 -21.05
N GLY A 5 18.83 -49.84 -20.18
CA GLY A 5 18.29 -49.67 -18.84
C GLY A 5 17.33 -48.49 -18.74
N LYS A 6 16.12 -48.76 -18.21
CA LYS A 6 15.03 -47.91 -17.61
C LYS A 6 13.74 -48.76 -17.72
N THR A 7 12.90 -48.97 -16.71
CA THR A 7 12.12 -48.07 -15.80
C THR A 7 11.61 -48.99 -14.65
N GLU A 8 11.35 -48.62 -13.38
CA GLU A 8 10.24 -47.78 -12.91
C GLU A 8 10.25 -47.64 -11.36
N SER A 9 9.61 -46.57 -10.90
CA SER A 9 9.45 -46.02 -9.53
C SER A 9 8.45 -46.80 -8.66
N GLY A 10 8.60 -46.79 -7.32
CA GLY A 10 7.48 -47.10 -6.41
C GLY A 10 7.77 -47.34 -4.92
N ARG A 11 7.68 -46.27 -4.11
CA ARG A 11 7.43 -46.17 -2.64
C ARG A 11 8.56 -46.44 -1.63
N PRO A 12 8.87 -45.44 -0.76
CA PRO A 12 9.23 -45.68 0.64
C PRO A 12 8.01 -45.56 1.56
N SER A 13 7.92 -46.54 2.46
CA SER A 13 6.87 -46.86 3.44
C SER A 13 6.54 -45.74 4.44
N GLY A 14 5.25 -45.43 4.58
CA GLY A 14 4.67 -44.41 5.46
C GLY A 14 4.56 -44.76 6.95
N PHE A 15 5.60 -45.32 7.57
CA PHE A 15 5.58 -45.66 9.01
C PHE A 15 6.46 -44.78 9.92
N ALA A 16 7.13 -43.74 9.39
CA ALA A 16 8.05 -42.90 10.17
C ALA A 16 7.47 -41.55 10.66
N ARG A 17 6.18 -41.26 10.47
CA ARG A 17 5.58 -39.95 10.83
C ARG A 17 4.81 -39.92 12.16
N SER A 18 4.67 -41.04 12.85
CA SER A 18 3.73 -41.15 13.98
C SER A 18 4.34 -40.94 15.37
N ALA A 19 5.68 -40.87 15.50
CA ALA A 19 6.33 -40.69 16.80
C ALA A 19 6.44 -39.22 17.25
N GLY A 20 6.40 -38.25 16.32
CA GLY A 20 6.53 -36.83 16.65
C GLY A 20 5.24 -36.13 17.09
N VAL A 21 4.08 -36.72 16.81
CA VAL A 21 2.76 -36.10 17.06
C VAL A 21 2.25 -36.39 18.49
N LEU A 22 2.62 -37.53 19.07
CA LEU A 22 2.16 -37.91 20.41
C LEU A 22 2.89 -37.15 21.53
N THR A 23 4.15 -36.75 21.33
CA THR A 23 4.90 -35.96 22.32
C THR A 23 4.46 -34.50 22.37
N THR A 24 3.89 -33.96 21.28
CA THR A 24 3.39 -32.59 21.23
C THR A 24 2.02 -32.45 21.91
N ALA A 25 1.15 -33.46 21.85
CA ALA A 25 -0.16 -33.41 22.51
C ALA A 25 -0.08 -33.45 24.06
N ALA A 26 0.90 -34.17 24.62
CA ALA A 26 1.07 -34.26 26.08
C ALA A 26 1.54 -32.95 26.73
N VAL A 27 2.30 -32.12 26.00
CA VAL A 27 2.77 -30.81 26.49
C VAL A 27 1.63 -29.78 26.53
N LEU A 28 0.65 -29.89 25.64
CA LEU A 28 -0.52 -29.00 25.59
C LEU A 28 -1.54 -29.23 26.71
N LEU A 29 -1.52 -30.39 27.38
CA LEU A 29 -2.44 -30.72 28.47
C LEU A 29 -1.92 -30.35 29.87
N LEU A 30 -0.61 -30.12 30.03
CA LEU A 30 0.01 -29.79 31.33
C LEU A 30 0.28 -28.30 31.55
N ALA A 31 0.03 -27.42 30.57
CA ALA A 31 0.37 -26.02 30.69
C ALA A 31 -0.66 -25.07 30.02
N PRO A 32 -1.82 -24.85 30.67
CA PRO A 32 -2.85 -23.94 30.16
C PRO A 32 -2.33 -22.50 29.94
N GLY A 33 -1.36 -22.07 30.76
CA GLY A 33 -0.80 -20.71 30.69
C GLY A 33 0.07 -20.42 29.46
N ILE A 34 0.61 -21.43 28.79
CA ILE A 34 1.44 -21.21 27.58
C ILE A 34 0.56 -21.13 26.32
N ALA A 35 -0.59 -21.83 26.33
CA ALA A 35 -1.61 -21.70 25.28
C ALA A 35 -2.27 -20.30 25.31
N GLU A 36 -2.51 -19.75 26.49
CA GLU A 36 -2.99 -18.36 26.62
C GLU A 36 -1.96 -17.34 26.13
N ALA A 37 -0.67 -17.52 26.45
CA ALA A 37 0.39 -16.62 25.98
C ALA A 37 0.58 -16.64 24.45
N ALA A 38 0.35 -17.78 23.80
CA ALA A 38 0.44 -17.89 22.34
C ALA A 38 -0.74 -17.26 21.59
N PHE A 39 -1.92 -17.20 22.20
CA PHE A 39 -3.09 -16.50 21.62
C PHE A 39 -3.18 -15.02 22.03
N THR A 40 -2.61 -14.63 23.18
CA THR A 40 -2.52 -13.23 23.64
C THR A 40 -1.28 -12.50 23.14
N ALA A 41 -0.25 -13.22 22.67
CA ALA A 41 0.67 -12.71 21.68
C ALA A 41 -0.12 -12.51 20.39
N GLY A 42 -0.92 -11.44 20.38
CA GLY A 42 -1.60 -10.97 19.19
C GLY A 42 -0.56 -10.99 18.09
N ALA A 43 -0.83 -11.80 17.07
CA ALA A 43 -0.23 -11.58 15.79
C ALA A 43 -0.72 -10.20 15.34
N THR A 44 -0.05 -9.15 15.83
CA THR A 44 0.34 -8.03 15.01
C THR A 44 1.21 -8.66 13.93
N GLY A 45 0.57 -9.38 13.00
CA GLY A 45 1.20 -9.79 11.76
C GLY A 45 1.66 -8.49 11.15
N GLN A 46 2.93 -8.15 11.37
CA GLN A 46 3.60 -7.07 10.69
C GLN A 46 3.52 -7.49 9.23
N MET A 47 2.53 -6.98 8.51
CA MET A 47 2.44 -7.15 7.08
C MET A 47 3.76 -6.65 6.53
N ASN A 48 4.54 -7.57 5.97
CA ASN A 48 5.84 -7.24 5.42
C ASN A 48 5.65 -6.14 4.39
N ALA A 49 6.48 -5.12 4.50
CA ALA A 49 6.37 -3.90 3.72
C ALA A 49 6.34 -4.13 2.21
N ALA A 50 6.89 -5.25 1.76
CA ALA A 50 6.96 -5.64 0.36
C ALA A 50 5.65 -6.21 -0.22
N THR A 51 4.59 -6.47 0.58
CA THR A 51 3.41 -7.22 0.11
C THR A 51 2.18 -6.37 -0.18
N LEU A 52 2.11 -5.13 0.32
CA LEU A 52 1.00 -4.24 0.02
C LEU A 52 1.39 -3.24 -1.07
N SER A 53 0.96 -3.54 -2.30
CA SER A 53 0.99 -2.58 -3.40
C SER A 53 -0.39 -1.92 -3.52
N LEU A 54 -0.39 -0.59 -3.56
CA LEU A 54 -1.58 0.19 -3.91
C LEU A 54 -1.37 0.72 -5.34
N ALA A 55 -2.34 0.44 -6.21
CA ALA A 55 -2.33 0.87 -7.60
C ALA A 55 -2.43 2.41 -7.72
N GLN A 56 -2.17 2.92 -8.92
CA GLN A 56 -2.43 4.33 -9.22
C GLN A 56 -3.94 4.60 -9.14
N PRO A 57 -4.37 5.78 -8.62
CA PRO A 57 -5.75 6.21 -8.70
C PRO A 57 -6.32 6.20 -10.12
N VAL A 58 -7.60 5.79 -10.27
CA VAL A 58 -8.35 5.88 -11.53
C VAL A 58 -9.54 6.82 -11.40
N GLY A 59 -9.79 7.64 -12.42
CA GLY A 59 -10.91 8.59 -12.43
C GLY A 59 -10.70 9.85 -11.59
N THR A 60 -9.45 10.19 -11.26
CA THR A 60 -9.12 11.46 -10.60
C THR A 60 -9.49 12.63 -11.50
N VAL A 61 -10.14 13.65 -10.93
CA VAL A 61 -10.53 14.88 -11.61
C VAL A 61 -9.98 16.07 -10.86
N ALA A 62 -9.14 16.84 -11.55
CA ALA A 62 -8.61 18.10 -11.07
C ALA A 62 -8.82 19.17 -12.15
N ALA A 63 -9.18 20.37 -11.72
CA ALA A 63 -9.27 21.55 -12.56
C ALA A 63 -8.24 22.57 -12.08
N SER A 64 -7.69 23.34 -13.01
CA SER A 64 -6.72 24.37 -12.70
C SER A 64 -7.11 25.69 -13.34
N SER A 65 -6.94 26.78 -12.61
CA SER A 65 -7.18 28.13 -13.09
C SER A 65 -6.05 29.07 -12.67
N CYS A 66 -5.80 30.09 -13.48
CA CYS A 66 -4.80 31.10 -13.23
C CYS A 66 -5.48 32.44 -12.96
N ASN A 67 -5.09 33.11 -11.88
CA ASN A 67 -5.45 34.50 -11.62
C ASN A 67 -4.15 35.32 -11.53
N GLY A 68 -3.78 35.97 -12.64
CA GLY A 68 -2.48 36.63 -12.75
C GLY A 68 -1.33 35.62 -12.66
N ARG A 69 -0.57 35.66 -11.55
CA ARG A 69 0.56 34.74 -11.27
C ARG A 69 0.22 33.66 -10.25
N ASP A 70 -1.01 33.64 -9.75
CA ASP A 70 -1.47 32.66 -8.77
C ASP A 70 -2.17 31.50 -9.49
N LEU A 71 -1.65 30.30 -9.29
CA LEU A 71 -2.24 29.06 -9.76
C LEU A 71 -3.20 28.51 -8.68
N THR A 72 -4.43 28.22 -9.07
CA THR A 72 -5.42 27.53 -8.24
C THR A 72 -5.67 26.16 -8.81
N ILE A 73 -5.43 25.10 -8.03
CA ILE A 73 -5.73 23.71 -8.40
C ILE A 73 -6.85 23.22 -7.50
N THR A 74 -7.95 22.80 -8.10
CA THR A 74 -9.12 22.27 -7.41
C THR A 74 -9.31 20.80 -7.74
N PHE A 75 -9.23 19.95 -6.72
CA PHE A 75 -9.47 18.51 -6.81
C PHE A 75 -10.94 18.25 -6.45
N THR A 76 -11.73 17.77 -7.41
CA THR A 76 -13.16 17.44 -7.20
C THR A 76 -13.39 15.93 -7.06
N ASN A 77 -12.46 15.13 -7.58
CA ASN A 77 -12.46 13.68 -7.38
C ASN A 77 -11.02 13.19 -7.24
N TYR A 78 -10.72 12.44 -6.19
CA TYR A 78 -9.38 11.87 -5.96
C TYR A 78 -9.17 10.54 -6.70
N GLY A 79 -10.25 9.99 -7.26
CA GLY A 79 -10.28 8.71 -7.97
C GLY A 79 -10.60 7.54 -7.04
N TYR A 80 -10.41 6.34 -7.56
CA TYR A 80 -10.54 5.09 -6.81
C TYR A 80 -9.21 4.35 -6.81
N VAL A 81 -8.81 3.85 -5.64
CA VAL A 81 -7.68 2.92 -5.48
C VAL A 81 -8.18 1.74 -4.67
N PRO A 82 -8.07 0.50 -5.18
CA PRO A 82 -8.43 -0.68 -4.41
C PRO A 82 -7.66 -0.71 -3.07
N ARG A 83 -8.39 -0.93 -1.98
CA ARG A 83 -7.84 -1.05 -0.61
C ARG A 83 -7.26 0.23 -0.01
N ALA A 84 -7.19 1.35 -0.73
CA ALA A 84 -6.91 2.63 -0.09
C ALA A 84 -8.11 3.06 0.77
N SER A 85 -7.87 3.75 1.87
CA SER A 85 -8.90 4.38 2.70
C SER A 85 -8.69 5.89 2.88
N ALA A 86 -7.62 6.41 2.28
CA ALA A 86 -7.35 7.83 2.16
C ALA A 86 -6.59 8.12 0.85
N PHE A 87 -6.44 9.39 0.52
CA PHE A 87 -5.69 9.89 -0.61
C PHE A 87 -4.70 10.94 -0.15
N ARG A 88 -3.59 11.04 -0.87
CA ARG A 88 -2.57 12.07 -0.70
C ARG A 88 -2.41 12.83 -2.00
N VAL A 89 -2.50 14.15 -1.93
CA VAL A 89 -2.16 15.07 -3.00
C VAL A 89 -0.81 15.70 -2.68
N GLU A 90 0.14 15.56 -3.58
CA GLU A 90 1.49 16.12 -3.49
C GLU A 90 1.65 17.16 -4.59
N ILE A 91 2.01 18.39 -4.25
CA ILE A 91 2.25 19.45 -5.24
C ILE A 91 3.71 19.87 -5.13
N PHE A 92 4.39 19.89 -6.27
CA PHE A 92 5.81 20.17 -6.38
C PHE A 92 6.03 21.59 -6.88
N ARG A 93 7.12 22.20 -6.42
CA ARG A 93 7.51 23.51 -6.91
C ARG A 93 8.06 23.36 -8.33
N ASP A 94 8.87 22.34 -8.60
CA ASP A 94 9.44 22.08 -9.93
C ASP A 94 9.28 20.59 -10.33
N PRO A 95 9.21 20.24 -11.63
CA PRO A 95 9.26 18.85 -12.10
C PRO A 95 10.48 18.04 -11.66
N THR A 96 11.58 18.71 -11.30
CA THR A 96 12.80 18.06 -10.83
C THR A 96 12.86 17.88 -9.32
N ASP A 97 11.93 18.48 -8.57
CA ASP A 97 11.92 18.39 -7.11
C ASP A 97 11.56 16.98 -6.65
N THR A 98 12.35 16.47 -5.70
CA THR A 98 12.09 15.18 -5.05
C THR A 98 11.16 15.30 -3.84
N ALA A 99 10.94 16.52 -3.34
CA ALA A 99 10.13 16.80 -2.16
C ALA A 99 8.93 17.69 -2.54
N PRO A 100 7.70 17.32 -2.14
CA PRO A 100 6.54 18.16 -2.37
C PRO A 100 6.61 19.43 -1.54
N GLN A 101 6.20 20.55 -2.13
CA GLN A 101 6.01 21.82 -1.42
C GLN A 101 4.76 21.77 -0.55
N PHE A 102 3.70 21.12 -1.05
CA PHE A 102 2.44 20.93 -0.32
C PHE A 102 2.05 19.46 -0.34
N VAL A 103 1.60 18.98 0.81
CA VAL A 103 1.02 17.65 0.97
C VAL A 103 -0.34 17.81 1.63
N VAL A 104 -1.37 17.24 1.03
CA VAL A 104 -2.72 17.26 1.56
C VAL A 104 -3.27 15.84 1.58
N ASP A 105 -3.59 15.35 2.77
CA ASP A 105 -4.18 14.03 2.97
C ASP A 105 -5.69 14.16 3.20
N ARG A 106 -6.46 13.25 2.60
CA ARG A 106 -7.92 13.20 2.74
C ARG A 106 -8.41 11.79 2.92
N ALA A 107 -9.33 11.60 3.85
CA ALA A 107 -9.99 10.32 4.01
C ALA A 107 -10.88 10.03 2.78
N GLN A 108 -11.00 8.77 2.39
CA GLN A 108 -11.77 8.38 1.20
C GLN A 108 -13.27 8.73 1.33
N ASN A 109 -13.79 8.76 2.56
CA ASN A 109 -15.17 9.18 2.85
C ASN A 109 -15.35 10.70 2.86
N ASP A 110 -14.27 11.48 2.78
CA ASP A 110 -14.32 12.94 2.68
C ASP A 110 -14.09 13.37 1.23
N LEU A 111 -15.19 13.44 0.50
CA LEU A 111 -15.23 13.83 -0.92
C LEU A 111 -15.28 15.35 -1.13
N SER A 112 -15.09 16.16 -0.08
CA SER A 112 -15.16 17.60 -0.26
C SER A 112 -13.99 18.10 -1.14
N PRO A 113 -14.24 19.03 -2.08
CA PRO A 113 -13.17 19.52 -2.94
C PRO A 113 -12.04 20.18 -2.16
N ILE A 114 -10.79 19.93 -2.56
CA ILE A 114 -9.65 20.72 -2.09
C ILE A 114 -9.33 21.76 -3.13
N THR A 115 -9.08 22.98 -2.66
CA THR A 115 -8.44 24.02 -3.47
C THR A 115 -7.09 24.37 -2.89
N VAL A 116 -6.03 24.17 -3.69
CA VAL A 116 -4.67 24.61 -3.33
C VAL A 116 -4.32 25.83 -4.17
N ARG A 117 -3.87 26.89 -3.49
CA ARG A 117 -3.37 28.10 -4.13
C ARG A 117 -1.86 28.12 -4.05
N VAL A 118 -1.21 28.23 -5.20
CA VAL A 118 0.25 28.31 -5.32
C VAL A 118 0.58 29.67 -5.93
N SER A 119 1.21 30.52 -5.12
CA SER A 119 1.61 31.86 -5.55
C SER A 119 3.00 31.89 -6.15
N GLY A 120 3.20 32.85 -7.06
CA GLY A 120 4.54 33.33 -7.39
C GLY A 120 5.31 32.51 -8.43
N GLY A 121 4.67 31.96 -9.46
CA GLY A 121 5.46 31.38 -10.54
C GLY A 121 4.70 31.10 -11.83
N ARG A 122 5.37 31.38 -12.96
CA ARG A 122 5.00 30.88 -14.29
C ARG A 122 5.54 29.48 -14.59
N ALA A 123 6.26 28.93 -13.63
CA ALA A 123 6.88 27.62 -13.77
C ALA A 123 5.81 26.53 -13.73
N PRO A 124 5.89 25.51 -14.59
CA PRO A 124 5.00 24.36 -14.54
C PRO A 124 5.05 23.71 -13.15
N ARG A 125 3.89 23.55 -12.51
CA ARG A 125 3.76 22.88 -11.21
C ARG A 125 3.24 21.46 -11.41
N PRO A 126 4.06 20.42 -11.19
CA PRO A 126 3.59 19.05 -11.17
C PRO A 126 2.83 18.76 -9.89
N TYR A 127 1.88 17.83 -9.96
CA TYR A 127 1.27 17.25 -8.78
C TYR A 127 1.10 15.74 -8.96
N ASN A 128 1.04 15.01 -7.85
CA ASN A 128 0.71 13.59 -7.82
C ASN A 128 -0.50 13.36 -6.92
N VAL A 129 -1.34 12.39 -7.29
CA VAL A 129 -2.37 11.84 -6.41
C VAL A 129 -2.02 10.39 -6.11
N ARG A 130 -2.10 10.00 -4.83
CA ARG A 130 -1.75 8.67 -4.35
C ARG A 130 -2.86 8.12 -3.46
N GLY A 131 -3.08 6.81 -3.53
CA GLY A 131 -3.86 6.11 -2.51
C GLY A 131 -3.04 5.91 -1.24
N LEU A 132 -3.69 6.02 -0.09
CA LEU A 132 -3.14 5.75 1.23
C LEU A 132 -3.90 4.62 1.92
N TYR A 133 -3.17 3.75 2.61
CA TYR A 133 -3.75 2.77 3.53
C TYR A 133 -3.05 2.87 4.90
N PRO A 134 -3.59 3.69 5.83
CA PRO A 134 -3.13 3.75 7.20
C PRO A 134 -3.51 2.45 7.93
N THR A 135 -2.55 1.93 8.70
CA THR A 135 -2.72 0.74 9.53
C THR A 135 -2.94 1.13 10.98
N VAL A 136 -3.55 0.24 11.76
CA VAL A 136 -3.90 0.45 13.18
C VAL A 136 -2.65 0.73 14.06
N GLY A 137 -1.44 0.44 13.56
CA GLY A 137 -0.17 0.72 14.24
C GLY A 137 0.53 2.04 13.84
N GLY A 138 -0.14 2.93 13.11
CA GLY A 138 0.43 4.24 12.70
C GLY A 138 1.28 4.22 11.43
N ASN A 139 1.58 3.05 10.87
CA ASN A 139 2.23 2.94 9.56
C ASN A 139 1.23 3.25 8.44
N THR A 140 1.64 4.04 7.46
CA THR A 140 0.83 4.35 6.28
C THR A 140 1.48 3.83 5.02
N TRP A 141 0.75 2.98 4.31
CA TRP A 141 1.11 2.54 2.97
C TRP A 141 0.81 3.62 1.96
N ILE A 142 1.81 3.96 1.15
CA ILE A 142 1.68 4.98 0.11
C ILE A 142 1.72 4.28 -1.25
N GLY A 143 0.68 4.51 -2.05
CA GLY A 143 0.54 3.91 -3.37
C GLY A 143 1.36 4.57 -4.46
N GLN A 144 1.30 3.94 -5.63
CA GLN A 144 1.88 4.46 -6.87
C GLN A 144 1.29 5.85 -7.18
N PRO A 145 2.12 6.80 -7.64
CA PRO A 145 1.63 8.12 -8.02
C PRO A 145 0.84 8.04 -9.32
N LEU A 146 -0.35 8.66 -9.33
CA LEU A 146 -0.93 9.16 -10.57
C LEU A 146 -0.39 10.58 -10.79
N PRO A 147 0.52 10.78 -11.76
CA PRO A 147 0.99 12.12 -12.11
C PRO A 147 -0.17 12.90 -12.74
N GLY A 148 -0.38 14.10 -12.20
CA GLY A 148 -1.31 15.07 -12.71
C GLY A 148 -0.81 15.80 -13.94
N THR A 149 -1.72 16.48 -14.64
CA THR A 149 -1.35 17.43 -15.68
C THR A 149 -0.51 18.56 -15.09
N THR A 150 0.69 18.79 -15.60
CA THR A 150 1.50 19.93 -15.19
C THR A 150 0.84 21.22 -15.65
N VAL A 151 0.63 22.17 -14.73
CA VAL A 151 -0.07 23.43 -15.04
C VAL A 151 0.85 24.62 -14.77
N ALA A 152 0.84 25.59 -15.67
CA ALA A 152 1.54 26.86 -15.55
C ALA A 152 0.56 28.03 -15.73
N CYS A 153 0.85 29.12 -15.02
CA CYS A 153 0.37 30.48 -15.31
C CYS A 153 1.53 31.29 -15.94
#